data_AF-A0A835WXG6-F1
#
_entry.id   AF-A0A835WXG6-F1
#
_cell.length_a   1.000
_cell.length_b   1.000
_cell.length_c   1.000
_cell.angle_alpha   90.00
_cell.angle_beta   90.00
_cell.angle_gamma   90.00
#
_symmetry.space_group_name_H-M   'P 1'
#
loop_
_entity.id
_entity.type
_entity.pdbx_description
1 polymer ?
#
loop_
_entity_poly.entity_id
_entity_poly.type
_entity_poly.pdbx_seq_one_letter_code
_entity_poly.pdbx_strand_id
1 'polypeptide(L)' 'MVSIAGSKKLKRQMAPTFWGITRKDKRFVVTVKPGPHPKNYSIPSAVFLRDTLKLVT' A
#
# COMPACT_ATOMS: atom_id res chain seq x y z
N MET A 1 0.75 -10.85 -25.56
CA MET A 1 0.49 -10.01 -24.37
C MET A 1 1.80 -9.88 -23.61
N VAL A 2 2.43 -8.70 -23.58
CA VAL A 2 3.75 -8.52 -22.94
C VAL A 2 3.53 -8.33 -21.43
N SER A 3 4.01 -9.28 -20.62
CA SER A 3 4.02 -9.14 -19.16
C SER A 3 5.30 -8.42 -18.74
N ILE A 4 5.15 -7.19 -18.24
CA ILE A 4 6.25 -6.53 -17.53
C ILE A 4 6.34 -7.19 -16.16
N ALA A 5 7.36 -8.01 -15.95
CA ALA A 5 7.63 -8.62 -14.66
C ALA A 5 7.92 -7.53 -13.61
N GLY A 6 7.25 -7.62 -12.45
CA GLY A 6 7.51 -6.75 -11.31
C GLY A 6 6.86 -5.36 -11.38
N SER A 7 5.53 -5.29 -11.25
CA SER A 7 4.85 -3.99 -11.08
C SER A 7 5.31 -3.30 -9.79
N LYS A 8 6.02 -2.17 -9.94
CA LYS A 8 6.46 -1.32 -8.83
C LYS A 8 5.33 -0.46 -8.23
N LYS A 9 4.17 -0.40 -8.90
CA LYS A 9 3.03 0.44 -8.51
C LYS A 9 1.89 -0.43 -7.97
N LEU A 10 1.34 -0.05 -6.81
CA LEU A 10 0.16 -0.68 -6.22
C LEU A 10 -1.06 0.22 -6.43
N LYS A 11 -2.07 -0.26 -7.17
CA LYS A 11 -3.38 0.41 -7.25
C LYS A 11 -4.00 0.42 -5.86
N ARG A 12 -4.55 1.56 -5.44
CA ARG A 12 -5.11 1.73 -4.10
C ARG A 12 -6.30 0.80 -3.82
N GLN A 13 -7.04 0.44 -4.85
CA GLN A 13 -8.11 -0.56 -4.80
C GLN A 13 -7.64 -1.96 -4.41
N MET A 14 -6.37 -2.30 -4.66
CA MET A 14 -5.75 -3.60 -4.35
C MET A 14 -5.05 -3.60 -2.99
N ALA A 15 -5.12 -2.51 -2.23
CA ALA A 15 -4.56 -2.47 -0.90
C ALA A 15 -5.29 -3.46 0.03
N PRO A 16 -4.60 -4.02 1.06
CA PRO A 16 -5.26 -4.78 2.11
C PRO A 16 -6.35 -3.97 2.84
N THR A 17 -7.41 -4.65 3.28
CA THR A 17 -8.54 -4.02 3.99
C THR A 17 -8.15 -3.44 5.34
N PHE A 18 -7.24 -4.10 6.05
CA PHE A 18 -6.80 -3.68 7.38
C PHE A 18 -6.02 -2.36 7.41
N TRP A 19 -5.55 -1.84 6.27
CA TRP A 19 -4.87 -0.53 6.23
C TRP A 19 -5.79 0.65 6.56
N GLY A 20 -7.12 0.47 6.50
CA GLY A 20 -8.07 1.52 6.87
C GLY A 20 -8.06 2.76 5.96
N ILE A 21 -7.60 2.62 4.71
CA ILE A 21 -7.48 3.76 3.78
C ILE A 21 -8.69 3.92 2.85
N THR A 22 -9.00 5.17 2.49
CA THR A 22 -9.98 5.48 1.43
C THR A 22 -9.48 4.97 0.07
N ARG A 23 -10.24 4.10 -0.60
CA ARG A 23 -9.77 3.45 -1.86
C ARG A 23 -10.06 4.24 -3.13
N LYS A 24 -10.95 5.25 -3.07
CA LYS A 24 -11.45 5.98 -4.24
C LYS A 24 -10.83 7.36 -4.44
N ASP A 25 -10.19 7.94 -3.42
CA ASP A 25 -9.68 9.32 -3.50
C ASP A 25 -8.47 9.47 -4.43
N LYS A 26 -7.54 8.50 -4.37
CA LYS A 26 -6.28 8.52 -5.13
C LYS A 26 -6.05 7.18 -5.83
N ARG A 27 -5.43 7.22 -7.01
CA ARG A 27 -5.27 6.04 -7.88
C ARG A 27 -4.27 5.00 -7.33
N PHE A 28 -3.18 5.44 -6.72
CA PHE A 28 -2.07 4.59 -6.28
C PHE A 28 -1.75 4.77 -4.80
N VAL A 29 -1.09 3.78 -4.22
CA VAL A 29 -0.55 3.81 -2.86
C VAL A 29 0.87 3.26 -2.86
N VAL A 30 1.65 3.63 -1.83
CA VAL A 30 2.99 3.08 -1.61
C VAL A 30 2.89 1.57 -1.44
N THR A 31 3.66 0.81 -2.21
CA THR A 31 3.75 -0.64 -2.05
C THR A 31 4.65 -0.99 -0.87
N VAL A 32 4.34 -2.11 -0.21
CA VAL A 32 5.25 -2.68 0.79
C VAL A 32 6.55 -3.08 0.09
N LYS A 33 7.69 -2.76 0.71
CA LYS A 33 9.00 -3.29 0.32
C LYS A 33 9.14 -4.74 0.81
N PRO A 34 9.85 -5.63 0.08
CA PRO A 34 10.10 -6.98 0.56
C PRO A 34 10.82 -6.93 1.91
N GLY A 35 10.39 -7.77 2.84
CA GLY A 35 10.85 -7.77 4.23
C GLY A 35 10.43 -9.04 4.95
N PRO A 36 10.52 -9.07 6.30
CA PRO A 36 10.27 -10.29 7.09
C PRO A 36 8.80 -10.73 7.07
N HIS A 37 7.87 -9.78 6.88
CA HIS A 37 6.45 -10.07 6.86
C HIS A 37 5.93 -10.21 5.42
N PRO A 38 4.98 -11.14 5.17
CA PRO A 38 4.33 -11.28 3.88
C PRO A 38 3.49 -10.05 3.53
N LYS A 39 3.28 -9.79 2.23
CA LYS A 39 2.56 -8.62 1.71
C LYS A 39 1.15 -8.45 2.28
N ASN A 40 0.46 -9.56 2.56
CA ASN A 40 -0.92 -9.54 3.06
C ASN A 40 -1.02 -9.16 4.54
N TYR A 41 0.09 -9.18 5.28
CA TYR A 41 0.15 -8.88 6.72
C TYR A 41 1.17 -7.76 7.03
N SER A 42 1.53 -6.96 6.02
CA SER A 42 2.49 -5.87 6.17
C SER A 42 1.87 -4.55 5.76
N ILE A 43 2.34 -3.47 6.39
CA ILE A 43 1.92 -2.10 6.11
C ILE A 43 3.15 -1.24 5.81
N PRO A 44 3.11 -0.39 4.76
CA PRO A 44 4.18 0.56 4.51
C PRO A 44 4.23 1.60 5.63
N SER A 45 5.43 1.99 6.06
CA SER A 45 5.63 3.01 7.10
C SER A 45 4.91 4.34 6.77
N ALA A 46 4.93 4.77 5.51
CA ALA A 46 4.24 5.98 5.08
C ALA A 46 2.72 5.91 5.28
N VAL A 47 2.10 4.75 5.05
CA VAL A 47 0.65 4.53 5.27
C VAL A 47 0.37 4.46 6.76
N PHE A 48 1.24 3.78 7.52
CA PHE A 48 1.11 3.69 8.98
C PHE A 48 1.15 5.08 9.65
N LEU A 49 2.18 5.88 9.38
CA LEU A 49 2.32 7.21 9.99
C LEU A 49 1.19 8.17 9.62
N ARG A 50 0.73 8.15 8.36
CA ARG A 50 -0.29 9.08 7.85
C ARG A 50 -1.72 8.64 8.21
N ASP A 51 -2.06 7.38 7.94
CA ASP A 51 -3.45 6.93 8.01
C ASP A 51 -3.80 6.30 9.36
N THR A 52 -2.86 5.57 9.99
CA THR A 52 -3.13 4.91 11.29
C THR A 52 -2.84 5.81 12.48
N LEU A 53 -1.67 6.49 12.49
CA LEU A 53 -1.27 7.36 13.60
C LEU A 53 -1.69 8.82 13.40
N LYS A 54 -2.02 9.23 12.16
CA LYS A 54 -2.42 10.60 11.82
C LYS A 54 -1.44 11.68 12.28
N LEU A 55 -0.14 11.36 12.27
CA LEU A 55 0.92 12.28 12.73
C LEU A 55 1.44 13.20 11.61
N VAL A 56 1.17 12.83 10.35
CA VAL A 56 1.70 13.51 9.17
C VAL A 56 0.54 13.78 8.22
N THR A 57 0.47 15.00 7.68
CA THR A 57 -0.56 15.46 6.73
C THR A 57 -0.04 15.40 5.30
#